data_AF-A7TCB4-F1
#
_entry.id   AF-A7TCB4-F1
#
_cell.length_a   1.000
_cell.length_b   1.000
_cell.length_c   1.000
_cell.angle_alpha   90.00
_cell.angle_beta   90.00
_cell.angle_gamma   90.00
#
_symmetry.space_group_name_H-M   'P 1'
#
loop_
_entity.id
_entity.type
_entity.pdbx_description
1 polymer ?
#
loop_
_entity_poly.entity_id
_entity_poly.type
_entity_poly.pdbx_seq_one_letter_code
_entity_poly.pdbx_strand_id
1 'polypeptide(L)'
;MAGIYILVFLYCMPYSTHSFNLTERVFFMHQLSVSDFVSDEVRFTVSTKGLPDLPKWLRLEQDDSSEPAYLYGSPTTSSAKTLDLEITGWDKEDYSVKRKEITLHIDHSQ
;
A
#
# COMPACT_ATOMS: atom_id res chain seq x y z
N MET A 1 48.21 4.83 -2.54
CA MET A 1 46.97 5.65 -2.44
C MET A 1 45.80 4.71 -2.53
N ALA A 2 45.24 4.31 -1.39
CA ALA A 2 44.12 3.38 -1.34
C ALA A 2 42.84 4.15 -1.67
N GLY A 3 42.30 3.90 -2.87
CA GLY A 3 41.02 4.44 -3.29
C GLY A 3 39.90 3.80 -2.47
N ILE A 4 39.17 4.63 -1.73
CA ILE A 4 38.00 4.24 -0.95
C ILE A 4 36.89 3.91 -1.94
N TYR A 5 36.54 2.64 -2.07
CA TYR A 5 35.35 2.20 -2.79
C TYR A 5 34.12 2.57 -1.94
N ILE A 6 33.39 3.61 -2.34
CA ILE A 6 32.07 3.92 -1.78
C ILE A 6 31.12 2.84 -2.30
N LEU A 7 30.96 1.78 -1.50
CA LEU A 7 29.91 0.80 -1.66
C LEU A 7 28.62 1.47 -1.17
N VAL A 8 27.89 2.10 -2.09
CA VAL A 8 26.50 2.52 -1.85
C VAL A 8 25.71 1.23 -1.70
N PHE A 9 25.66 0.70 -0.49
CA PHE A 9 24.63 -0.24 -0.11
C PHE A 9 23.30 0.51 -0.24
N LEU A 10 22.62 0.27 -1.36
CA LEU A 10 21.17 0.38 -1.45
C LEU A 10 20.63 -0.47 -0.30
N TYR A 11 20.39 0.14 0.86
CA TYR A 11 19.50 -0.41 1.86
C TYR A 11 18.10 -0.30 1.27
N CYS A 12 17.80 -1.21 0.33
CA CYS A 12 16.43 -1.54 -0.03
C CYS A 12 15.85 -2.13 1.25
N MET A 13 15.18 -1.31 2.04
CA MET A 13 14.45 -1.74 3.24
C MET A 13 13.61 -2.96 2.83
N PRO A 14 13.74 -4.12 3.51
CA PRO A 14 12.95 -5.29 3.20
C PRO A 14 11.52 -4.93 3.49
N TYR A 15 10.81 -4.69 2.41
CA TYR A 15 9.47 -4.18 2.45
C TYR A 15 8.55 -5.40 2.51
N SER A 16 7.62 -5.45 3.48
CA SER A 16 6.66 -6.57 3.57
C SER A 16 5.70 -6.49 2.39
N THR A 17 5.97 -7.23 1.32
CA THR A 17 5.12 -7.30 0.13
C THR A 17 4.03 -8.35 0.33
N HIS A 18 2.77 -7.93 0.33
CA HIS A 18 1.62 -8.85 0.39
C HIS A 18 0.90 -8.85 -0.96
N SER A 19 0.65 -10.03 -1.55
CA SER A 19 0.00 -10.12 -2.86
C SER A 19 -1.43 -10.62 -2.74
N PHE A 20 -2.30 -10.05 -3.58
CA PHE A 20 -3.71 -10.43 -3.70
C PHE A 20 -4.04 -10.76 -5.15
N ASN A 21 -4.82 -11.82 -5.36
CA ASN A 21 -5.38 -12.15 -6.67
C ASN A 21 -6.83 -11.66 -6.73
N LEU A 22 -7.12 -10.81 -7.71
CA LEU A 22 -8.42 -10.19 -7.91
C LEU A 22 -8.96 -10.59 -9.29
N THR A 23 -10.27 -10.71 -9.38
CA THR A 23 -10.97 -10.92 -10.65
C THR A 23 -11.65 -9.64 -11.07
N GLU A 24 -11.67 -9.34 -12.37
CA GLU A 24 -12.40 -8.20 -12.91
C GLU A 24 -13.87 -8.19 -12.44
N ARG A 25 -14.39 -7.00 -12.10
CA ARG A 25 -15.76 -6.74 -11.62
C ARG A 25 -16.13 -7.40 -10.28
N VAL A 26 -15.23 -8.18 -9.68
CA VAL A 26 -15.44 -8.75 -8.36
C VAL A 26 -15.02 -7.75 -7.29
N PHE A 27 -15.86 -7.61 -6.27
CA PHE A 27 -15.60 -6.72 -5.15
C PHE A 27 -14.40 -7.20 -4.34
N PHE A 28 -13.43 -6.32 -4.15
CA PHE A 28 -12.26 -6.49 -3.31
C PHE A 28 -12.38 -5.60 -2.08
N MET A 29 -11.95 -6.12 -0.93
CA MET A 29 -11.83 -5.38 0.31
C MET A 29 -10.66 -5.94 1.12
N HIS A 30 -9.83 -5.05 1.65
CA HIS A 30 -8.74 -5.37 2.55
C HIS A 30 -8.73 -4.38 3.71
N GLN A 31 -8.65 -4.89 4.93
CA GLN A 31 -8.59 -4.10 6.15
C GLN A 31 -7.13 -3.85 6.54
N LEU A 32 -6.83 -2.60 6.89
CA LEU A 32 -5.56 -2.14 7.43
C LEU A 32 -5.75 -1.93 8.94
N SER A 33 -5.08 -2.73 9.76
CA SER A 33 -5.15 -2.58 11.21
C SER A 33 -4.19 -1.50 11.69
N VAL A 34 -4.61 -0.69 12.68
CA VAL A 34 -3.74 0.30 13.34
C VAL A 34 -2.59 -0.40 14.09
N SER A 35 -2.88 -1.55 14.72
CA SER A 35 -1.89 -2.36 15.45
C SER A 35 -0.71 -2.83 14.58
N ASP A 36 -0.94 -2.99 13.28
CA ASP A 36 0.08 -3.43 12.32
C ASP A 36 1.20 -2.42 12.12
N PHE A 37 1.00 -1.20 12.63
CA PHE A 37 1.89 -0.05 12.54
C PHE A 37 2.47 0.33 13.92
N VAL A 38 2.22 -0.46 14.97
CA VAL A 38 2.80 -0.31 16.34
C VAL A 38 2.59 1.10 16.90
N SER A 39 1.36 1.57 16.82
CA SER A 39 0.89 2.87 17.32
C SER A 39 -0.59 2.74 17.63
N ASP A 40 -1.12 3.61 18.50
CA ASP A 40 -2.55 3.61 18.88
C ASP A 40 -3.39 4.53 17.97
N GLU A 41 -2.76 5.47 17.27
CA GLU A 41 -3.41 6.38 16.32
C GLU A 41 -2.61 6.52 15.02
N VAL A 42 -3.15 5.97 13.93
CA VAL A 42 -2.48 5.95 12.63
C VAL A 42 -3.41 6.49 11.55
N ARG A 43 -2.97 7.50 10.80
CA ARG A 43 -3.67 7.93 9.58
C ARG A 43 -3.10 7.19 8.36
N PHE A 44 -3.97 6.49 7.64
CA PHE A 44 -3.57 5.78 6.44
C PHE A 44 -3.72 6.63 5.18
N THR A 45 -2.76 6.44 4.27
CA THR A 45 -2.79 6.95 2.90
C THR A 45 -2.36 5.82 1.97
N VAL A 46 -2.96 5.74 0.79
CA VAL A 46 -2.61 4.71 -0.20
C VAL A 46 -2.43 5.37 -1.55
N SER A 47 -1.37 5.01 -2.25
CA SER A 47 -1.10 5.47 -3.62
C SER A 47 -0.60 4.33 -4.48
N THR A 48 -0.65 4.49 -5.80
CA THR A 48 0.04 3.57 -6.71
C THR A 48 1.54 3.78 -6.60
N LYS A 49 2.35 2.72 -6.58
CA LYS A 49 3.80 2.84 -6.43
C LYS A 49 4.39 3.73 -7.53
N GLY A 50 5.11 4.77 -7.10
CA GLY A 50 5.71 5.77 -7.99
C GLY A 50 4.73 6.82 -8.56
N LEU A 51 3.46 6.80 -8.17
CA LEU A 51 2.44 7.77 -8.57
C LEU A 51 1.72 8.33 -7.33
N PRO A 52 1.24 9.58 -7.37
CA PRO A 52 0.51 10.16 -6.23
C PRO A 52 -0.92 9.62 -6.12
N ASP A 53 -1.48 9.09 -7.20
CA ASP A 53 -2.90 8.79 -7.31
C ASP A 53 -3.23 7.31 -7.07
N LEU A 54 -4.42 7.09 -6.51
CA LEU A 54 -5.04 5.79 -6.40
C LEU A 54 -5.85 5.50 -7.67
N PRO A 55 -5.94 4.24 -8.15
CA PRO A 55 -6.79 3.92 -9.29
C PRO A 55 -8.25 4.30 -9.02
N LYS A 56 -8.94 4.79 -10.04
CA LYS A 56 -10.31 5.33 -9.91
C LYS A 56 -11.34 4.35 -9.35
N TRP A 57 -11.09 3.06 -9.48
CA TRP A 57 -11.98 2.00 -8.99
C TRP A 57 -11.74 1.62 -7.53
N LEU A 58 -10.66 2.11 -6.93
CA LEU A 58 -10.22 1.77 -5.58
C LEU A 58 -10.39 2.98 -4.64
N ARG A 59 -10.81 2.73 -3.40
CA ARG A 59 -11.01 3.75 -2.37
C ARG A 59 -10.39 3.28 -1.06
N LEU A 60 -9.86 4.24 -0.33
CA LEU A 60 -9.44 4.09 1.06
C LEU A 60 -10.40 4.89 1.91
N GLU A 61 -11.01 4.25 2.89
CA GLU A 61 -11.86 4.90 3.87
C GLU A 61 -11.34 4.61 5.28
N GLN A 62 -11.35 5.61 6.14
CA GLN A 62 -10.99 5.49 7.55
C GLN A 62 -11.75 6.54 8.34
N ASP A 63 -12.57 6.07 9.28
CA ASP A 63 -13.41 6.93 10.11
C ASP A 63 -12.56 7.83 11.03
N ASP A 64 -11.66 7.22 11.82
CA ASP A 64 -10.77 7.91 12.76
C ASP A 64 -9.35 7.29 12.75
N SER A 65 -8.34 8.02 13.24
CA SER A 65 -6.97 7.49 13.33
C SER A 65 -6.81 6.30 14.28
N SER A 66 -7.69 6.14 15.27
CA SER A 66 -7.70 4.97 16.16
C SER A 66 -8.39 3.74 15.56
N GLU A 67 -9.15 3.93 14.47
CA GLU A 67 -9.93 2.88 13.83
C GLU A 67 -9.21 2.30 12.60
N PRO A 68 -9.49 1.03 12.23
CA PRO A 68 -8.91 0.43 11.04
C PRO A 68 -9.37 1.15 9.77
N ALA A 69 -8.53 1.11 8.73
CA ALA A 69 -8.90 1.60 7.42
C ALA A 69 -9.31 0.46 6.49
N TYR A 70 -10.20 0.75 5.55
CA TYR A 70 -10.68 -0.20 4.56
C TYR A 70 -10.26 0.25 3.17
N LEU A 71 -9.50 -0.59 2.50
CA LEU A 71 -9.15 -0.46 1.09
C LEU A 71 -10.09 -1.35 0.27
N TYR A 72 -10.96 -0.75 -0.54
CA TYR A 72 -11.99 -1.50 -1.25
C TYR A 72 -12.29 -0.95 -2.63
N GLY A 73 -12.87 -1.79 -3.49
CA GLY A 73 -13.23 -1.44 -4.85
C GLY A 73 -13.43 -2.66 -5.73
N SER A 74 -13.84 -2.45 -6.98
CA SER A 74 -13.98 -3.52 -7.97
C SER A 74 -13.15 -3.19 -9.21
N PRO A 75 -12.17 -4.03 -9.59
CA PRO A 75 -11.39 -3.78 -10.80
C PRO A 75 -12.29 -3.67 -12.04
N THR A 76 -11.93 -2.77 -12.95
CA THR A 76 -12.63 -2.51 -14.20
C THR A 76 -11.90 -3.11 -15.39
N THR A 77 -12.53 -3.17 -16.56
CA THR A 77 -11.90 -3.60 -17.83
C THR A 77 -10.64 -2.80 -18.18
N SER A 78 -10.55 -1.54 -17.73
CA SER A 78 -9.39 -0.67 -17.94
C SER A 78 -8.34 -0.75 -16.83
N SER A 79 -8.54 -1.63 -15.84
CA SER A 79 -7.55 -1.84 -14.78
C SER A 79 -6.28 -2.48 -15.34
N ALA A 80 -5.14 -2.19 -14.71
CA ALA A 80 -3.89 -2.85 -15.02
C ALA A 80 -3.92 -4.32 -14.55
N LYS A 81 -3.21 -5.20 -15.27
CA LYS A 81 -3.03 -6.61 -14.87
C LYS A 81 -2.27 -6.78 -13.56
N THR A 82 -1.40 -5.85 -13.22
CA THR A 82 -0.65 -5.85 -11.98
C THR A 82 -0.55 -4.42 -11.49
N LEU A 83 -0.79 -4.24 -10.20
CA LEU A 83 -0.81 -2.94 -9.56
C LEU A 83 -0.11 -3.04 -8.22
N ASP A 84 1.04 -2.36 -8.12
CA ASP A 84 1.74 -2.19 -6.85
C ASP A 84 1.22 -0.93 -6.17
N LEU A 85 0.75 -1.08 -4.93
CA LEU A 85 0.24 0.00 -4.10
C LEU A 85 1.16 0.21 -2.91
N GLU A 86 1.44 1.47 -2.59
CA GLU A 86 2.13 1.87 -1.37
C GLU A 86 1.10 2.39 -0.36
N ILE A 87 1.02 1.71 0.78
CA ILE A 87 0.28 2.09 1.97
C ILE A 87 1.24 2.81 2.90
N THR A 88 0.96 4.07 3.19
CA THR A 88 1.71 4.85 4.17
C THR A 88 0.85 5.08 5.40
N GLY A 89 1.30 4.57 6.55
CA GLY A 89 0.72 4.85 7.86
C GLY A 89 1.53 5.94 8.56
N TRP A 90 0.83 7.00 8.94
CA TRP A 90 1.37 8.14 9.69
C TRP A 90 0.95 8.01 11.15
N ASP A 91 1.92 7.84 12.04
CA ASP A 91 1.71 7.90 13.48
C ASP A 91 1.30 9.32 13.89
N LYS A 92 0.23 9.46 14.67
CA LYS A 92 -0.27 10.77 15.14
C LYS A 92 0.45 11.30 16.38
N GLU A 93 1.12 10.43 17.13
CA GLU A 93 1.85 10.79 18.34
C GLU A 93 3.24 11.35 18.00
N ASP A 94 4.00 10.65 17.15
CA ASP A 94 5.41 10.97 16.88
C ASP A 94 5.71 11.37 15.42
N TYR A 95 4.68 11.37 14.54
CA TYR A 95 4.80 11.65 13.11
C TYR A 95 5.75 10.68 12.37
N SER A 96 6.09 9.55 12.97
CA SER A 96 6.84 8.50 12.30
C SER A 96 6.02 7.89 11.17
N VAL A 97 6.73 7.43 10.15
CA VAL A 97 6.12 6.95 8.92
C VAL A 97 6.54 5.52 8.69
N LYS A 98 5.55 4.64 8.57
CA LYS A 98 5.75 3.24 8.16
C LYS A 98 5.04 3.00 6.84
N ARG A 99 5.68 2.22 5.98
CA ARG A 99 5.18 1.93 4.64
C ARG A 99 4.94 0.42 4.48
N LYS A 100 3.78 0.03 3.92
CA LYS A 100 3.42 -1.33 3.47
C LYS A 100 2.97 -1.37 1.98
N GLU A 101 3.13 -2.46 1.26
CA GLU A 101 3.24 -2.51 -0.21
C GLU A 101 2.51 -3.78 -0.52
N ILE A 102 1.49 -3.59 -1.34
CA ILE A 102 0.64 -4.69 -1.73
C ILE A 102 0.61 -4.73 -3.24
N THR A 103 0.69 -5.94 -3.77
CA THR A 103 0.61 -6.17 -5.21
C THR A 103 -0.75 -6.80 -5.50
N LEU A 104 -1.54 -6.15 -6.34
CA LEU A 104 -2.83 -6.67 -6.80
C LEU A 104 -2.65 -7.28 -8.19
N HIS A 105 -3.00 -8.55 -8.34
CA HIS A 105 -3.00 -9.26 -9.62
C HIS A 105 -4.41 -9.31 -10.21
N ILE A 106 -4.56 -8.57 -11.31
CA ILE A 106 -5.67 -8.38 -12.25
C ILE A 106 -6.04 -9.55 -13.17
N ASP A 107 -6.97 -10.47 -12.84
CA ASP A 107 -7.48 -11.41 -13.86
C ASP A 107 -8.63 -10.82 -14.68
N HIS A 108 -8.42 -10.73 -16.00
CA HIS A 108 -9.36 -10.20 -17.01
C HIS A 108 -9.98 -11.28 -17.89
N SER A 109 -9.82 -12.58 -17.58
CA SER A 109 -10.18 -13.69 -18.48
C SER A 109 -11.68 -14.03 -18.59
N GLN A 110 -12.58 -13.06 -18.38
CA GLN A 110 -14.04 -13.29 -18.47
C GLN A 110 -14.59 -13.33 -19.90
#